data_AF-A0A7W8HCE5-F1
#
_entry.id   AF-A0A7W8HCE5-F1
#
_cell.length_a   1.000
_cell.length_b   1.000
_cell.length_c   1.000
_cell.angle_alpha   90.00
_cell.angle_beta   90.00
_cell.angle_gamma   90.00
#
_symmetry.space_group_name_H-M   'P 1'
#
loop_
_entity.id
_entity.type
_entity.pdbx_description
1 polymer ?
#
loop_
_entity_poly.entity_id
_entity_poly.type
_entity_poly.pdbx_seq_one_letter_code
_entity_poly.pdbx_strand_id
1 'polypeptide(L)'
;MKKLTAFLCMLICILSLTACAQTDTEATSSSNYDVATLQDNVENLITSLEDTADSDIESIINMNNKLIADDDETALSIKNSYQSWLDSKEELGAFTPQDSDVCTVTEDDDGVTVTLETVFEKRDATVTVSYDVTGQMVSFAFSPVYSLAENLESAALNTVLGMGIVFIVLIFIAFIISLFKFIYKAQNRTAGAEKEKESLSQKPERPAPAPVAAPTPAPAPVSSEEVDDLELVAVITAAVAASMNTSVDSLVVRSIKKRSTNKWQKA
;
A
#
# COMPACT_ATOMS: atom_id res chain seq x y z
N MET A 1 -28.68 2.53 -19.57
CA MET A 1 -28.97 1.59 -18.46
C MET A 1 -27.70 1.00 -17.84
N LYS A 2 -26.73 0.47 -18.60
CA LYS A 2 -25.46 -0.10 -18.05
C LYS A 2 -24.57 0.88 -17.26
N LYS A 3 -24.60 2.18 -17.59
CA LYS A 3 -23.85 3.23 -16.87
C LYS A 3 -24.53 3.68 -15.56
N LEU A 4 -25.86 3.54 -15.48
CA LEU A 4 -26.64 3.89 -14.29
C LEU A 4 -26.54 2.77 -13.23
N THR A 5 -26.52 1.51 -13.67
CA THR A 5 -26.31 0.35 -12.79
C THR A 5 -24.90 0.30 -12.21
N ALA A 6 -23.88 0.72 -12.97
CA ALA A 6 -22.51 0.82 -12.46
C ALA A 6 -22.35 1.94 -11.42
N PHE A 7 -23.00 3.09 -11.64
CA PHE A 7 -23.00 4.20 -10.68
C PHE A 7 -23.77 3.85 -9.39
N LEU A 8 -24.89 3.13 -9.50
CA LEU A 8 -25.68 2.67 -8.36
C LEU A 8 -24.93 1.60 -7.54
N CYS A 9 -24.25 0.65 -8.20
CA CYS A 9 -23.37 -0.32 -7.52
C CYS A 9 -22.23 0.37 -6.79
N MET A 10 -21.57 1.34 -7.40
CA MET A 10 -20.47 2.08 -6.77
C MET A 10 -20.96 2.91 -5.57
N LEU A 11 -22.15 3.52 -5.66
CA LEU A 11 -22.78 4.26 -4.55
C LEU A 11 -23.17 3.33 -3.39
N ILE A 12 -23.71 2.14 -3.68
CA ILE A 12 -24.04 1.11 -2.69
C ILE A 12 -22.78 0.58 -2.02
N CYS A 13 -21.69 0.37 -2.77
CA CYS A 13 -20.40 -0.02 -2.20
C CYS A 13 -19.86 1.03 -1.22
N ILE A 14 -20.00 2.33 -1.52
CA ILE A 14 -19.56 3.42 -0.63
C ILE A 14 -20.46 3.51 0.62
N LEU A 15 -21.78 3.29 0.47
CA LEU A 15 -22.74 3.30 1.59
C LEU A 15 -22.60 2.08 2.51
N SER A 16 -22.17 0.92 2.00
CA SER A 16 -21.92 -0.29 2.80
C SER A 16 -20.64 -0.21 3.66
N LEU A 17 -19.72 0.72 3.41
CA LEU A 17 -18.58 0.97 4.32
C LEU A 17 -19.00 1.71 5.60
N THR A 18 -20.14 2.41 5.59
CA THR A 18 -20.66 3.19 6.74
C THR A 18 -21.51 2.37 7.72
N ALA A 19 -21.69 1.06 7.49
CA ALA A 19 -22.61 0.22 8.26
C ALA A 19 -21.94 -0.64 9.36
N CYS A 20 -20.64 -0.48 9.61
CA CYS A 20 -19.94 -1.10 10.75
C CYS A 20 -19.79 -0.14 11.95
N ALA A 21 -20.64 0.88 12.06
CA ALA A 21 -20.63 1.82 13.17
C ALA A 21 -21.93 1.70 13.99
N GLN A 22 -22.22 0.49 14.48
CA GLN A 22 -23.10 0.28 15.63
C GLN A 22 -22.98 -1.19 16.08
N THR A 23 -21.97 -1.46 16.87
CA THR A 23 -22.13 -2.40 17.96
C THR A 23 -22.40 -1.54 19.18
N ASP A 24 -23.63 -1.60 19.68
CA ASP A 24 -23.93 -1.15 21.03
C ASP A 24 -22.94 -1.90 21.94
N THR A 25 -21.94 -1.19 22.47
CA THR A 25 -21.03 -1.72 23.47
C THR A 25 -21.81 -1.86 24.75
N GLU A 26 -22.61 -2.93 24.84
CA GLU A 26 -23.01 -3.45 26.13
C GLU A 26 -21.72 -3.89 26.82
N ALA A 27 -21.36 -3.15 27.86
CA ALA A 27 -20.28 -3.47 28.78
C ALA A 27 -20.43 -4.92 29.24
N THR A 28 -19.71 -5.82 28.58
CA THR A 28 -19.65 -7.23 28.95
C THR A 28 -18.79 -7.30 30.20
N SER A 29 -19.43 -7.08 31.35
CA SER A 29 -18.79 -7.21 32.66
C SER A 29 -18.43 -8.69 32.84
N SER A 30 -17.17 -9.07 32.60
CA SER A 30 -16.66 -10.40 32.92
C SER A 30 -16.61 -10.53 34.44
N SER A 31 -17.43 -11.45 34.96
CA SER A 31 -17.92 -11.52 36.34
C SER A 31 -16.91 -11.99 37.40
N ASN A 32 -15.60 -11.74 37.23
CA ASN A 32 -14.56 -12.19 38.17
C ASN A 32 -13.50 -11.14 38.52
N TYR A 33 -13.46 -9.99 37.83
CA TYR A 33 -12.51 -8.92 38.12
C TYR A 33 -13.22 -7.77 38.83
N ASP A 34 -12.56 -7.23 39.85
CA ASP A 34 -13.01 -5.99 40.48
C ASP A 34 -12.61 -4.80 39.59
N VAL A 35 -13.55 -4.37 38.75
CA VAL A 35 -13.35 -3.29 37.77
C VAL A 35 -12.93 -1.99 38.45
N ALA A 36 -13.44 -1.71 39.66
CA ALA A 36 -13.05 -0.52 40.41
C ALA A 36 -11.58 -0.59 40.83
N THR A 37 -11.14 -1.72 41.38
CA THR A 37 -9.72 -1.93 41.72
C THR A 37 -8.81 -1.84 40.48
N LEU A 38 -9.24 -2.38 39.34
CA LEU A 38 -8.46 -2.29 38.10
C LEU A 38 -8.40 -0.86 37.56
N GLN A 39 -9.51 -0.11 37.64
CA GLN A 39 -9.53 1.31 37.33
C GLN A 39 -8.54 2.07 38.22
N ASP A 40 -8.59 1.89 39.54
CA ASP A 40 -7.66 2.51 40.49
C ASP A 40 -6.19 2.20 40.11
N ASN A 41 -5.89 0.97 39.68
CA ASN A 41 -4.53 0.62 39.25
C ASN A 41 -4.09 1.39 38.00
N VAL A 42 -4.98 1.59 37.02
CA VAL A 42 -4.69 2.39 35.82
C VAL A 42 -4.52 3.87 36.19
N GLU A 43 -5.38 4.42 37.05
CA GLU A 43 -5.26 5.81 37.51
C GLU A 43 -3.96 6.07 38.29
N ASN A 44 -3.57 5.11 39.14
CA ASN A 44 -2.29 5.16 39.85
C ASN A 44 -1.09 5.05 38.91
N LEU A 45 -1.19 4.24 37.84
CA LEU A 45 -0.17 4.18 36.79
C LEU A 45 -0.02 5.55 36.12
N ILE A 46 -1.12 6.19 35.71
CA ILE A 46 -1.10 7.51 35.06
C ILE A 46 -0.43 8.54 35.99
N THR A 47 -0.87 8.58 37.26
CA THR A 47 -0.30 9.51 38.27
C THR A 47 1.21 9.27 38.46
N SER A 48 1.64 8.00 38.53
CA SER A 48 3.07 7.66 38.62
C SER A 48 3.85 8.12 37.39
N LEU A 49 3.26 8.08 36.20
CA LEU A 49 3.90 8.54 34.97
C LEU A 49 4.00 10.08 34.90
N GLU A 50 3.02 10.80 35.43
CA GLU A 50 3.07 12.27 35.57
C GLU A 50 4.15 12.74 36.54
N ASP A 51 4.34 12.01 37.64
CA ASP A 51 5.35 12.33 38.65
C ASP A 51 6.78 11.92 38.21
N THR A 52 6.90 11.08 37.18
CA THR A 52 8.20 10.62 36.67
C THR A 52 8.79 11.64 35.69
N ALA A 53 10.07 11.98 35.86
CA ALA A 53 10.75 12.90 34.96
C ALA A 53 10.97 12.29 33.57
N ASP A 54 10.81 13.10 32.52
CA ASP A 54 10.97 12.67 31.12
C ASP A 54 12.32 12.00 30.86
N SER A 55 13.40 12.50 31.47
CA SER A 55 14.73 11.91 31.33
C SER A 55 14.82 10.49 31.88
N ASP A 56 14.05 10.17 32.91
CA ASP A 56 14.01 8.83 33.51
C ASP A 56 13.23 7.88 32.61
N ILE A 57 12.12 8.35 32.04
CA ILE A 57 11.32 7.61 31.05
C ILE A 57 12.16 7.36 29.78
N GLU A 58 12.83 8.37 29.26
CA GLU A 58 13.77 8.26 28.13
C GLU A 58 14.90 7.28 28.43
N SER A 59 15.41 7.23 29.66
CA SER A 59 16.41 6.25 30.06
C SER A 59 15.88 4.81 29.97
N ILE A 60 14.61 4.57 30.31
CA ILE A 60 13.96 3.25 30.16
C ILE A 60 13.84 2.90 28.68
N ILE A 61 13.34 3.84 27.86
CA ILE A 61 13.16 3.64 26.41
C ILE A 61 14.48 3.26 25.72
N ASN A 62 15.58 3.91 26.12
CA ASN A 62 16.91 3.70 25.54
C ASN A 62 17.69 2.52 26.16
N MET A 63 17.15 1.86 27.18
CA MET A 63 17.82 0.73 27.84
C MET A 63 17.98 -0.45 26.88
N ASN A 64 18.99 -1.29 27.08
CA ASN A 64 19.13 -2.53 26.30
C ASN A 64 17.94 -3.46 26.56
N ASN A 65 17.34 -4.03 25.52
CA ASN A 65 16.18 -4.92 25.62
C ASN A 65 16.37 -6.04 26.67
N LYS A 66 17.56 -6.63 26.73
CA LYS A 66 17.91 -7.73 27.66
C LYS A 66 17.92 -7.33 29.13
N LEU A 67 17.89 -6.04 29.44
CA LEU A 67 17.78 -5.53 30.81
C LEU A 67 16.32 -5.27 31.21
N ILE A 68 15.41 -5.26 30.23
CA ILE A 68 13.98 -5.00 30.42
C ILE A 68 13.22 -6.32 30.50
N ALA A 69 13.43 -7.22 29.53
CA ALA A 69 12.75 -8.51 29.45
C ALA A 69 13.67 -9.58 28.84
N ASP A 70 13.29 -10.86 29.01
CA ASP A 70 14.01 -12.01 28.47
C ASP A 70 13.90 -12.09 26.93
N ASP A 71 12.77 -11.67 26.38
CA ASP A 71 12.51 -11.62 24.95
C ASP A 71 12.41 -10.18 24.42
N ASP A 72 12.79 -10.01 23.14
CA ASP A 72 12.84 -8.70 22.50
C ASP A 72 11.45 -8.09 22.28
N GLU A 73 10.42 -8.90 22.12
CA GLU A 73 9.06 -8.44 21.83
C GLU A 73 8.44 -7.76 23.06
N THR A 74 8.50 -8.40 24.22
CA THR A 74 8.09 -7.85 25.51
C THR A 74 8.90 -6.59 25.83
N ALA A 75 10.21 -6.62 25.62
CA ALA A 75 11.06 -5.45 25.84
C ALA A 75 10.65 -4.25 24.96
N LEU A 76 10.35 -4.49 23.68
CA LEU A 76 9.87 -3.44 22.77
C LEU A 76 8.48 -2.94 23.15
N SER A 77 7.59 -3.83 23.58
CA SER A 77 6.24 -3.48 24.04
C SER A 77 6.29 -2.52 25.23
N ILE A 78 7.14 -2.81 26.23
CA ILE A 78 7.36 -1.95 27.39
C ILE A 78 7.91 -0.58 26.94
N LYS A 79 8.91 -0.56 26.05
CA LYS A 79 9.46 0.71 25.52
C LYS A 79 8.43 1.54 24.78
N ASN A 80 7.63 0.91 23.92
CA ASN A 80 6.56 1.57 23.18
C ASN A 80 5.49 2.12 24.11
N SER A 81 5.25 1.46 25.25
CA SER A 81 4.31 1.94 26.26
C SER A 81 4.76 3.27 26.86
N TYR A 82 6.02 3.34 27.30
CA TYR A 82 6.62 4.59 27.78
C TYR A 82 6.72 5.67 26.70
N GLN A 83 7.04 5.28 25.45
CA GLN A 83 7.05 6.22 24.33
C GLN A 83 5.64 6.79 24.07
N SER A 84 4.60 5.96 24.12
CA SER A 84 3.21 6.38 23.94
C SER A 84 2.79 7.43 24.98
N TRP A 85 3.25 7.29 26.23
CA TRP A 85 3.07 8.34 27.24
C TRP A 85 3.79 9.64 26.88
N LEU A 86 5.08 9.58 26.54
CA LEU A 86 5.85 10.79 26.17
C LEU A 86 5.26 11.52 24.95
N ASP A 87 4.81 10.77 23.95
CA ASP A 87 4.21 11.33 22.74
C ASP A 87 2.86 11.99 23.02
N SER A 88 2.11 11.49 24.02
CA SER A 88 0.74 11.92 24.28
C SER A 88 0.62 12.96 25.40
N LYS A 89 1.49 12.94 26.41
CA LYS A 89 1.32 13.72 27.65
C LYS A 89 1.17 15.22 27.42
N GLU A 90 1.89 15.79 26.44
CA GLU A 90 1.81 17.22 26.14
C GLU A 90 0.46 17.58 25.51
N GLU A 91 -0.09 16.69 24.69
CA GLU A 91 -1.38 16.88 24.05
C GLU A 91 -2.55 16.63 25.01
N LEU A 92 -2.39 15.70 25.95
CA LEU A 92 -3.40 15.34 26.94
C LEU A 92 -3.51 16.40 28.05
N GLY A 93 -2.39 16.91 28.55
CA GLY A 93 -2.37 17.77 29.74
C GLY A 93 -2.49 16.96 31.03
N ALA A 94 -2.81 17.64 32.15
CA ALA A 94 -2.88 16.97 33.44
C ALA A 94 -4.04 15.97 33.54
N PHE A 95 -3.80 14.88 34.26
CA PHE A 95 -4.79 13.87 34.60
C PHE A 95 -5.51 14.23 35.90
N THR A 96 -6.81 13.97 35.95
CA THR A 96 -7.59 14.02 37.19
C THR A 96 -8.72 13.02 37.07
N PRO A 97 -8.82 12.02 37.97
CA PRO A 97 -9.91 11.04 37.94
C PRO A 97 -11.28 11.72 37.95
N GLN A 98 -12.20 11.22 37.11
CA GLN A 98 -13.56 11.73 37.02
C GLN A 98 -14.57 10.63 37.30
N ASP A 99 -15.71 11.00 37.90
CA ASP A 99 -16.85 10.09 38.08
C ASP A 99 -17.45 9.59 36.74
N SER A 100 -17.14 10.29 35.64
CA SER A 100 -17.58 9.93 34.28
C SER A 100 -16.66 8.96 33.56
N ASP A 101 -15.54 8.58 34.15
CA ASP A 101 -14.58 7.67 33.53
C ASP A 101 -15.21 6.29 33.33
N VAL A 102 -15.00 5.71 32.15
CA VAL A 102 -15.57 4.41 31.79
C VAL A 102 -14.45 3.40 31.70
N CYS A 103 -14.41 2.48 32.66
CA CYS A 103 -13.50 1.35 32.65
C CYS A 103 -14.18 0.11 32.08
N THR A 104 -13.54 -0.50 31.09
CA THR A 104 -13.95 -1.77 30.49
C THR A 104 -12.83 -2.79 30.60
N VAL A 105 -13.19 -4.05 30.84
CA VAL A 105 -12.24 -5.15 31.01
C VAL A 105 -12.57 -6.24 30.00
N THR A 106 -11.60 -6.63 29.21
CA THR A 106 -11.70 -7.69 28.22
C THR A 106 -10.67 -8.78 28.53
N GLU A 107 -11.09 -10.04 28.48
CA GLU A 107 -10.25 -11.21 28.73
C GLU A 107 -10.09 -11.99 27.42
N ASP A 108 -8.87 -12.40 27.12
CA ASP A 108 -8.50 -13.20 25.95
C ASP A 108 -7.53 -14.33 26.34
N ASP A 109 -7.05 -15.10 25.35
CA ASP A 109 -6.12 -16.21 25.58
C ASP A 109 -4.73 -15.75 26.04
N ASP A 110 -4.38 -14.47 25.80
CA ASP A 110 -3.09 -13.86 26.11
C ASP A 110 -3.09 -13.13 27.47
N GLY A 111 -4.28 -12.79 28.00
CA GLY A 111 -4.50 -12.31 29.35
C GLY A 111 -5.69 -11.37 29.50
N VAL A 112 -5.49 -10.25 30.19
CA VAL A 112 -6.55 -9.28 30.52
C VAL A 112 -6.15 -7.91 30.02
N THR A 113 -7.04 -7.27 29.26
CA THR A 113 -6.89 -5.88 28.82
C THR A 113 -7.91 -4.99 29.51
N VAL A 114 -7.41 -3.94 30.17
CA VAL A 114 -8.21 -2.91 30.85
C VAL A 114 -8.17 -1.66 29.98
N THR A 115 -9.33 -1.13 29.62
CA THR A 115 -9.47 0.09 28.84
C THR A 115 -10.21 1.13 29.65
N LEU A 116 -9.54 2.25 29.94
CA LEU A 116 -10.08 3.40 30.62
C LEU A 116 -10.31 4.52 29.60
N GLU A 117 -11.58 4.87 29.39
CA GLU A 117 -11.97 6.07 28.66
C GLU A 117 -12.12 7.22 29.66
N THR A 118 -11.30 8.26 29.51
CA THR A 118 -11.22 9.36 30.48
C THR A 118 -10.96 10.71 29.80
N VAL A 119 -11.17 11.80 30.53
CA VAL A 119 -10.97 13.17 30.08
C VAL A 119 -9.76 13.78 30.79
N PHE A 120 -8.69 14.04 30.02
CA PHE A 120 -7.56 14.83 30.49
C PHE A 120 -7.84 16.34 30.35
N GLU A 121 -7.00 17.19 30.93
CA GLU A 121 -7.15 18.65 30.93
C GLU A 121 -7.42 19.25 29.53
N LYS A 122 -6.75 18.74 28.49
CA LYS A 122 -6.84 19.28 27.13
C LYS A 122 -7.77 18.50 26.21
N ARG A 123 -7.95 17.20 26.44
CA ARG A 123 -8.77 16.32 25.58
C ARG A 123 -9.06 14.97 26.22
N ASP A 124 -10.03 14.27 25.63
CA ASP A 124 -10.37 12.90 25.96
C ASP A 124 -9.25 11.94 25.49
N ALA A 125 -9.11 10.82 26.19
CA ALA A 125 -8.15 9.78 25.87
C ALA A 125 -8.71 8.40 26.20
N THR A 126 -8.24 7.42 25.44
CA THR A 126 -8.39 6.01 25.78
C THR A 126 -7.04 5.49 26.27
N VAL A 127 -6.99 5.06 27.52
CA VAL A 127 -5.82 4.42 28.13
C VAL A 127 -6.05 2.92 28.16
N THR A 128 -5.18 2.15 27.52
CA THR A 128 -5.29 0.69 27.47
C THR A 128 -4.11 0.10 28.22
N VAL A 129 -4.36 -0.86 29.11
CA VAL A 129 -3.33 -1.58 29.88
C VAL A 129 -3.58 -3.08 29.73
N SER A 130 -2.59 -3.81 29.24
CA SER A 130 -2.67 -5.26 29.05
C SER A 130 -1.81 -5.98 30.09
N TYR A 131 -2.38 -7.03 30.67
CA TYR A 131 -1.77 -7.93 31.63
C TYR A 131 -1.71 -9.32 31.02
N ASP A 132 -0.63 -10.05 31.29
CA ASP A 132 -0.53 -11.46 30.91
C ASP A 132 -1.44 -12.35 31.79
N VAL A 133 -1.54 -13.63 31.44
CA VAL A 133 -2.25 -14.66 32.22
C VAL A 133 -1.73 -14.85 33.65
N THR A 134 -0.55 -14.31 33.99
CA THR A 134 0.04 -14.35 35.34
C THR A 134 -0.32 -13.11 36.16
N GLY A 135 -0.98 -12.13 35.55
CA GLY A 135 -1.34 -10.85 36.17
C GLY A 135 -0.22 -9.81 36.15
N GLN A 136 0.85 -10.03 35.38
CA GLN A 136 1.91 -9.04 35.18
C GLN A 136 1.55 -8.10 34.03
N MET A 137 1.77 -6.80 34.23
CA MET A 137 1.56 -5.82 33.17
C MET A 137 2.56 -6.04 32.04
N VAL A 138 2.05 -6.18 30.82
CA VAL A 138 2.84 -6.40 29.58
C VAL A 138 3.02 -5.11 28.81
N SER A 139 1.96 -4.29 28.74
CA SER A 139 1.97 -3.04 27.98
C SER A 139 0.93 -2.06 28.50
N PHE A 140 1.13 -0.80 28.15
CA PHE A 140 0.10 0.22 28.24
C PHE A 140 0.19 1.18 27.05
N ALA A 141 -0.89 1.83 26.69
CA ALA A 141 -0.93 2.78 25.59
C ALA A 141 -1.90 3.93 25.91
N PHE A 142 -1.48 5.14 25.54
CA PHE A 142 -2.30 6.35 25.58
C PHE A 142 -2.73 6.69 24.15
N SER A 143 -4.03 6.76 23.94
CA SER A 143 -4.62 7.11 22.65
C SER A 143 -5.45 8.39 22.80
N PRO A 144 -4.89 9.57 22.48
CA PRO A 144 -5.65 10.82 22.45
C PRO A 144 -6.84 10.71 21.49
N VAL A 145 -8.01 11.17 21.92
CA VAL A 145 -9.20 11.21 21.06
C VAL A 145 -9.22 12.52 20.29
N TYR A 146 -9.15 12.39 18.96
CA TYR A 146 -9.18 13.53 18.05
C TYR A 146 -10.58 13.77 17.52
N SER A 147 -10.96 15.03 17.39
CA SER A 147 -12.21 15.41 16.75
C SER A 147 -12.20 15.03 15.27
N LEU A 148 -13.39 14.88 14.68
CA LEU A 148 -13.52 14.62 13.24
C LEU A 148 -12.86 15.71 12.39
N ALA A 149 -12.88 16.96 12.85
CA ALA A 149 -12.28 18.08 12.14
C ALA A 149 -10.74 17.97 12.10
N GLU A 150 -10.10 17.67 13.24
CA GLU A 150 -8.65 17.48 13.34
C GLU A 150 -8.18 16.27 12.54
N ASN A 151 -8.92 15.16 12.63
CA ASN A 151 -8.66 13.96 11.84
C ASN A 151 -8.80 14.24 10.35
N LEU A 152 -9.83 14.99 9.94
CA LEU A 152 -10.03 15.37 8.55
C LEU A 152 -8.94 16.31 8.05
N GLU A 153 -8.50 17.27 8.86
CA GLU A 153 -7.40 18.18 8.52
C GLU A 153 -6.10 17.41 8.34
N SER A 154 -5.75 16.55 9.28
CA SER A 154 -4.56 15.68 9.22
C SER A 154 -4.60 14.77 7.99
N ALA A 155 -5.74 14.13 7.72
CA ALA A 155 -5.94 13.31 6.54
C ALA A 155 -5.89 14.11 5.24
N ALA A 156 -6.46 15.33 5.22
CA ALA A 156 -6.44 16.21 4.07
C ALA A 156 -5.02 16.68 3.75
N LEU A 157 -4.22 17.05 4.76
CA LEU A 157 -2.81 17.41 4.58
C LEU A 157 -2.02 16.26 3.96
N ASN A 158 -2.17 15.05 4.49
CA ASN A 158 -1.52 13.87 3.91
C ASN A 158 -2.01 13.56 2.49
N THR A 159 -3.30 13.77 2.22
CA THR A 159 -3.87 13.59 0.87
C THR A 159 -3.31 14.62 -0.11
N VAL A 160 -3.25 15.89 0.28
CA VAL A 160 -2.69 16.98 -0.54
C VAL A 160 -1.21 16.74 -0.79
N LEU A 161 -0.47 16.29 0.22
CA LEU A 161 0.96 16.02 0.10
C LEU A 161 1.21 14.80 -0.82
N GLY A 162 0.49 13.70 -0.61
CA GLY A 162 0.59 12.50 -1.45
C GLY A 162 0.11 12.73 -2.90
N MET A 163 -1.10 13.27 -3.08
CA MET A 163 -1.66 13.57 -4.40
C MET A 163 -0.87 14.69 -5.10
N GLY A 164 -0.45 15.72 -4.37
CA GLY A 164 0.31 16.85 -4.89
C GLY A 164 1.67 16.44 -5.44
N ILE A 165 2.42 15.58 -4.73
CA ILE A 165 3.71 15.07 -5.22
C ILE A 165 3.52 14.32 -6.55
N VAL A 166 2.49 13.49 -6.67
CA VAL A 166 2.19 12.77 -7.93
C VAL A 166 1.94 13.76 -9.06
N PHE A 167 1.13 14.80 -8.85
CA PHE A 167 0.88 15.83 -9.87
C PHE A 167 2.16 16.59 -10.25
N ILE A 168 3.00 16.96 -9.29
CA ILE A 168 4.27 17.66 -9.54
C ILE A 168 5.20 16.78 -10.40
N VAL A 169 5.33 15.49 -10.07
CA VAL A 169 6.17 14.55 -10.83
C VAL A 169 5.66 14.39 -12.27
N LEU A 170 4.35 14.29 -12.48
CA LEU A 170 3.78 14.19 -13.83
C LEU A 170 4.02 15.46 -14.66
N ILE A 171 3.85 16.65 -14.06
CA ILE A 171 4.15 17.92 -14.71
C ILE A 171 5.65 17.99 -15.08
N PHE A 172 6.52 17.55 -14.18
CA PHE A 172 7.95 17.55 -14.40
C PHE A 172 8.37 16.61 -15.55
N ILE A 173 7.81 15.40 -15.62
CA ILE A 173 8.06 14.47 -16.73
C ILE A 173 7.55 15.05 -18.05
N ALA A 174 6.33 15.62 -18.07
CA ALA A 174 5.78 16.28 -19.25
C ALA A 174 6.66 17.45 -19.71
N PHE A 175 7.23 18.20 -18.77
CA PHE A 175 8.18 19.27 -19.05
C PHE A 175 9.49 18.75 -19.67
N ILE A 176 10.08 17.67 -19.15
CA ILE A 176 11.29 17.05 -19.74
C ILE A 176 11.04 16.58 -21.17
N ILE A 177 9.91 15.91 -21.43
CA ILE A 177 9.57 15.46 -22.79
C ILE A 177 9.37 16.68 -23.73
N SER A 178 8.83 17.78 -23.22
CA SER A 178 8.74 19.05 -23.97
C SER A 178 10.12 19.59 -24.37
N LEU A 179 11.15 19.42 -23.54
CA LEU A 179 12.53 19.80 -23.88
C LEU A 179 13.11 18.98 -25.04
N PHE A 180 12.72 17.71 -25.20
CA PHE A 180 13.11 16.92 -26.37
C PHE A 180 12.63 17.52 -27.70
N LYS A 181 11.50 18.25 -27.71
CA LYS A 181 11.06 18.99 -28.90
C LYS A 181 12.06 20.08 -29.30
N PHE A 182 12.74 20.71 -28.34
CA PHE A 182 13.78 21.70 -28.63
C PHE A 182 15.06 21.05 -29.15
N ILE A 183 15.41 19.85 -28.67
CA ILE A 183 16.53 19.07 -29.21
C ILE A 183 16.23 18.65 -30.66
N TYR A 184 15.04 18.14 -30.96
CA TYR A 184 14.62 17.82 -32.33
C TYR A 184 14.68 19.06 -33.25
N LYS A 185 14.26 20.23 -32.77
CA LYS A 185 14.34 21.49 -33.54
C LYS A 185 15.78 21.96 -33.75
N ALA A 186 16.66 21.76 -32.77
CA ALA A 186 18.09 22.05 -32.91
C ALA A 186 18.77 21.09 -33.90
N GLN A 187 18.45 19.80 -33.84
CA GLN A 187 18.94 18.77 -34.76
C GLN A 187 18.43 18.99 -36.19
N ASN A 188 17.19 19.43 -36.39
CA ASN A 188 16.69 19.82 -37.72
C ASN A 188 17.31 21.13 -38.24
N ARG A 189 17.84 22.00 -37.37
CA ARG A 189 18.56 23.22 -37.80
C ARG A 189 20.01 22.93 -38.16
N THR A 190 20.65 21.94 -37.55
CA THR A 190 21.98 21.47 -37.94
C THR A 190 21.94 20.51 -39.13
N ALA A 191 20.96 19.61 -39.21
CA ALA A 191 20.72 18.74 -40.37
C ALA A 191 20.09 19.48 -41.57
N GLY A 192 19.43 20.62 -41.34
CA GLY A 192 18.96 21.52 -42.39
C GLY A 192 20.09 22.24 -43.13
N ALA A 193 21.30 22.31 -42.55
CA ALA A 193 22.50 22.80 -43.22
C ALA A 193 23.16 21.73 -44.11
N GLU A 194 22.86 20.44 -43.90
CA GLU A 194 23.34 19.35 -44.78
C GLU A 194 22.33 18.99 -45.88
N LYS A 195 21.02 19.22 -45.67
CA LYS A 195 19.99 18.94 -46.68
C LYS A 195 19.84 19.98 -47.80
N GLU A 196 20.63 21.06 -47.80
CA GLU A 196 20.67 22.00 -48.93
C GLU A 196 21.59 21.51 -50.06
N LYS A 197 22.36 20.43 -49.87
CA LYS A 197 23.25 19.89 -50.90
C LYS A 197 22.69 18.70 -51.70
N GLU A 198 21.53 18.17 -51.32
CA GLU A 198 21.02 16.91 -51.91
C GLU A 198 19.60 16.98 -52.51
N SER A 199 19.04 18.18 -52.73
CA SER A 199 17.71 18.34 -53.36
C SER A 199 17.74 18.62 -54.88
N LEU A 200 18.74 18.08 -55.60
CA LEU A 200 18.76 18.07 -57.07
C LEU A 200 18.24 16.75 -57.65
N SER A 201 17.15 16.19 -57.12
CA SER A 201 16.36 15.21 -57.88
C SER A 201 14.91 15.13 -57.42
N GLN A 202 14.06 15.46 -58.39
CA GLN A 202 12.69 15.00 -58.60
C GLN A 202 11.53 15.82 -57.99
N LYS A 203 10.79 16.40 -58.93
CA LYS A 203 9.56 17.20 -58.86
C LYS A 203 8.52 16.51 -59.79
N PRO A 204 7.21 16.84 -59.74
CA PRO A 204 6.18 16.60 -58.72
C PRO A 204 5.18 15.52 -59.28
N GLU A 205 3.99 15.22 -58.75
CA GLU A 205 2.72 15.88 -59.13
C GLU A 205 1.53 15.10 -58.53
N ARG A 206 0.41 15.80 -58.39
CA ARG A 206 -0.81 15.52 -57.61
C ARG A 206 -2.02 15.31 -58.59
N PRO A 207 -3.30 15.21 -58.16
CA PRO A 207 -4.10 14.01 -57.86
C PRO A 207 -5.40 13.81 -58.72
N ALA A 208 -6.20 12.80 -58.34
CA ALA A 208 -7.68 12.63 -58.47
C ALA A 208 -8.24 11.85 -59.70
N PRO A 209 -9.54 11.43 -59.71
CA PRO A 209 -10.29 10.54 -58.80
C PRO A 209 -10.93 9.31 -59.53
N ALA A 210 -11.64 8.45 -58.79
CA ALA A 210 -12.11 7.09 -59.17
C ALA A 210 -13.31 6.99 -60.14
N PRO A 211 -13.50 5.81 -60.79
CA PRO A 211 -14.83 5.19 -60.89
C PRO A 211 -14.88 3.68 -60.59
N VAL A 212 -16.11 3.23 -60.31
CA VAL A 212 -16.56 1.95 -59.73
C VAL A 212 -17.05 0.96 -60.80
N ALA A 213 -16.91 -0.36 -60.55
CA ALA A 213 -17.83 -1.50 -60.83
C ALA A 213 -17.22 -2.75 -61.54
N ALA A 214 -17.57 -3.92 -60.94
CA ALA A 214 -17.17 -5.35 -61.03
C ALA A 214 -17.32 -6.07 -62.41
N PRO A 215 -16.92 -7.37 -62.64
CA PRO A 215 -16.77 -8.50 -61.69
C PRO A 215 -15.61 -9.55 -61.83
N THR A 216 -15.54 -10.38 -60.76
CA THR A 216 -14.76 -11.58 -60.31
C THR A 216 -14.69 -12.80 -61.29
N PRO A 217 -13.97 -13.96 -61.06
CA PRO A 217 -13.41 -14.57 -59.82
C PRO A 217 -11.97 -15.22 -59.88
N ALA A 218 -11.10 -15.05 -58.85
CA ALA A 218 -10.74 -15.98 -57.73
C ALA A 218 -9.35 -16.72 -57.89
N PRO A 219 -8.76 -17.37 -56.84
CA PRO A 219 -7.61 -16.82 -56.06
C PRO A 219 -6.40 -17.78 -55.87
N ALA A 220 -5.23 -17.29 -55.40
CA ALA A 220 -4.18 -18.08 -54.72
C ALA A 220 -3.07 -17.19 -54.09
N PRO A 221 -2.33 -17.68 -53.06
CA PRO A 221 -2.06 -16.93 -51.83
C PRO A 221 -0.59 -16.57 -51.54
N VAL A 222 -0.44 -15.73 -50.51
CA VAL A 222 0.78 -15.16 -49.90
C VAL A 222 1.60 -16.15 -49.05
N SER A 223 2.93 -16.02 -49.09
CA SER A 223 3.92 -16.70 -48.25
C SER A 223 4.52 -15.72 -47.24
N SER A 224 4.58 -16.13 -45.97
CA SER A 224 5.05 -15.36 -44.80
C SER A 224 6.54 -15.55 -44.52
N GLU A 225 7.21 -14.48 -44.13
CA GLU A 225 8.62 -14.38 -43.72
C GLU A 225 8.93 -15.15 -42.43
N GLU A 226 10.04 -15.91 -42.45
CA GLU A 226 10.67 -16.56 -41.29
C GLU A 226 11.79 -15.63 -40.79
N VAL A 227 11.68 -15.09 -39.57
CA VAL A 227 12.72 -14.30 -38.92
C VAL A 227 12.96 -14.84 -37.50
N ASP A 228 13.96 -15.71 -37.41
CA ASP A 228 15.05 -15.80 -36.43
C ASP A 228 14.79 -15.74 -34.90
N ASP A 229 14.26 -16.84 -34.34
CA ASP A 229 14.09 -17.06 -32.89
C ASP A 229 15.32 -17.81 -32.26
N LEU A 230 16.56 -17.45 -32.64
CA LEU A 230 17.77 -18.14 -32.14
C LEU A 230 17.95 -18.04 -30.62
N GLU A 231 17.57 -16.91 -30.01
CA GLU A 231 17.63 -16.72 -28.56
C GLU A 231 16.66 -17.67 -27.83
N LEU A 232 15.43 -17.83 -28.35
CA LEU A 232 14.45 -18.78 -27.82
C LEU A 232 14.92 -20.22 -27.94
N VAL A 233 15.52 -20.58 -29.09
CA VAL A 233 16.12 -21.90 -29.30
C VAL A 233 17.23 -22.18 -28.30
N ALA A 234 18.11 -21.21 -28.01
CA ALA A 234 19.21 -21.36 -27.06
C ALA A 234 18.72 -21.60 -25.63
N VAL A 235 17.76 -20.80 -25.15
CA VAL A 235 17.21 -20.94 -23.78
C VAL A 235 16.49 -22.28 -23.60
N ILE A 236 15.69 -22.69 -24.59
CA ILE A 236 14.98 -23.97 -24.54
C ILE A 236 15.97 -25.14 -24.54
N THR A 237 17.01 -25.08 -25.38
CA THR A 237 18.03 -26.14 -25.45
C THR A 237 18.80 -26.27 -24.15
N ALA A 238 19.21 -25.14 -23.55
CA ALA A 238 19.92 -25.12 -22.26
C ALA A 238 19.05 -25.68 -21.11
N ALA A 239 17.77 -25.29 -21.05
CA ALA A 239 16.85 -25.77 -20.03
C ALA A 239 16.63 -27.28 -20.12
N VAL A 240 16.46 -27.83 -21.33
CA VAL A 240 16.25 -29.27 -21.52
C VAL A 240 17.54 -30.06 -21.22
N ALA A 241 18.69 -29.58 -21.70
CA ALA A 241 20.00 -30.17 -21.38
C ALA A 241 20.23 -30.28 -19.86
N ALA A 242 19.94 -29.20 -19.12
CA ALA A 242 20.04 -29.18 -17.66
C ALA A 242 19.08 -30.17 -16.99
N SER A 243 17.81 -30.25 -17.46
CA SER A 243 16.82 -31.16 -16.87
C SER A 243 17.12 -32.65 -17.08
N MET A 244 17.73 -32.98 -18.21
CA MET A 244 18.03 -34.37 -18.60
C MET A 244 19.48 -34.77 -18.29
N ASN A 245 20.28 -33.87 -17.71
CA ASN A 245 21.73 -34.03 -17.50
C ASN A 245 22.46 -34.52 -18.78
N THR A 246 22.08 -33.97 -19.94
CA THR A 246 22.66 -34.32 -21.24
C THR A 246 23.33 -33.11 -21.90
N SER A 247 24.25 -33.33 -22.84
CA SER A 247 24.90 -32.24 -23.58
C SER A 247 23.94 -31.59 -24.58
N VAL A 248 24.10 -30.27 -24.76
CA VAL A 248 23.35 -29.45 -25.73
C VAL A 248 23.54 -29.92 -27.18
N ASP A 249 24.67 -30.54 -27.52
CA ASP A 249 24.98 -31.02 -28.88
C ASP A 249 24.05 -32.16 -29.34
N SER A 250 23.39 -32.83 -28.40
CA SER A 250 22.47 -33.93 -28.69
C SER A 250 21.03 -33.48 -28.97
N LEU A 251 20.75 -32.17 -28.86
CA LEU A 251 19.39 -31.62 -28.88
C LEU A 251 19.20 -30.65 -30.06
N VAL A 252 18.06 -30.77 -30.76
CA VAL A 252 17.68 -29.88 -31.86
C VAL A 252 16.29 -29.33 -31.61
N VAL A 253 16.19 -28.01 -31.41
CA VAL A 253 14.91 -27.31 -31.22
C VAL A 253 14.48 -26.69 -32.54
N ARG A 254 13.25 -26.99 -32.98
CA ARG A 254 12.64 -26.44 -34.19
C ARG A 254 11.17 -26.13 -33.94
N SER A 255 10.66 -25.08 -34.57
CA SER A 255 9.22 -24.79 -34.52
C SER A 255 8.45 -25.87 -35.29
N ILE A 256 7.52 -26.53 -34.60
CA ILE A 256 6.58 -27.47 -35.23
C ILE A 256 5.20 -26.86 -35.15
N LYS A 257 4.67 -26.42 -36.29
CA LYS A 257 3.28 -25.98 -36.39
C LYS A 257 2.37 -27.21 -36.49
N LYS A 258 1.40 -27.32 -35.58
CA LYS A 258 0.37 -28.36 -35.63
C LYS A 258 -0.43 -28.22 -36.93
N ARG A 259 -0.44 -29.24 -37.77
CA ARG A 259 -1.32 -29.28 -38.94
C ARG A 259 -2.76 -29.47 -38.46
N SER A 260 -3.61 -28.46 -38.68
CA SER A 260 -5.04 -28.55 -38.38
C SER A 260 -5.75 -29.42 -39.43
N THR A 261 -5.68 -30.74 -39.28
CA THR A 261 -6.49 -31.68 -40.04
C THR A 261 -7.11 -32.70 -39.09
N ASN A 262 -8.44 -32.65 -38.95
CA ASN A 262 -9.26 -33.59 -38.17
C ASN A 262 -9.44 -34.97 -38.87
N LYS A 263 -8.41 -35.47 -39.55
CA LYS A 263 -8.43 -36.81 -40.13
C LYS A 263 -7.27 -37.60 -39.57
N TRP A 264 -7.50 -38.23 -38.42
CA TRP A 264 -6.79 -39.43 -38.04
C TRP A 264 -7.12 -40.47 -39.12
N GLN A 265 -6.14 -40.82 -39.95
CA GLN A 265 -6.32 -41.89 -40.93
C GLN A 265 -6.49 -43.19 -40.15
N LYS A 266 -7.68 -43.79 -40.27
CA LYS A 266 -7.87 -45.22 -40.06
C LYS A 266 -6.94 -45.94 -41.04
N ALA A 267 -5.88 -46.54 -40.51
CA ALA A 267 -5.16 -47.65 -41.10
C ALA A 267 -4.89 -48.63 -39.95
#